data_AF-A0A653N7D9-F1
#
_entry.id   AF-A0A653N7D9-F1
#
_cell.length_a   1.000
_cell.length_b   1.000
_cell.length_c   1.000
_cell.angle_alpha   90.00
_cell.angle_beta   90.00
_cell.angle_gamma   90.00
#
_symmetry.space_group_name_H-M   'P 1'
#
loop_
_entity.id
_entity.type
_entity.pdbx_description
1 polymer ?
#
loop_
_entity_poly.entity_id
_entity_poly.type
_entity_poly.pdbx_seq_one_letter_code
_entity_poly.pdbx_strand_id
1 'polypeptide(L)'
;MATESNVHNQFQSFSEFYPYYLAEHANLTCRKLHFIGSWLVLGVIASSIVTGNLALLWLIPVVGYGFAWVGHFFYEKNKPATFRHPLYSLLGDWVMFKDILIGKVSLRA
;
A
#
# COMPACT_ATOMS: atom_id res chain seq x y z
N MET A 1 -9.11 -34.41 -14.47
CA MET A 1 -10.32 -33.75 -15.01
C MET A 1 -10.81 -32.80 -13.92
N ALA A 2 -10.68 -31.48 -13.98
CA ALA A 2 -10.30 -30.54 -15.02
C ALA A 2 -8.96 -29.83 -14.71
N THR A 3 -8.38 -29.25 -15.76
CA THR A 3 -7.08 -28.59 -15.87
C THR A 3 -7.03 -27.23 -15.18
N GLU A 4 -5.88 -26.92 -14.60
CA GLU A 4 -5.43 -25.56 -14.27
C GLU A 4 -5.65 -24.63 -15.48
N SER A 5 -6.47 -23.58 -15.33
CA SER A 5 -6.49 -22.45 -16.25
C SER A 5 -6.21 -21.15 -15.51
N ASN A 6 -4.99 -20.67 -15.73
CA ASN A 6 -4.54 -19.30 -15.50
C ASN A 6 -5.55 -18.28 -16.05
N VAL A 7 -6.21 -17.52 -15.17
CA VAL A 7 -6.80 -16.20 -15.51
C VAL A 7 -6.79 -15.31 -14.26
N HIS A 8 -5.65 -14.75 -13.84
CA HIS A 8 -5.68 -13.44 -13.17
C HIS A 8 -5.76 -12.36 -14.26
N ASN A 9 -6.83 -12.41 -15.06
CA ASN A 9 -7.26 -11.21 -15.77
C ASN A 9 -7.64 -10.20 -14.69
N GLN A 10 -7.20 -8.97 -14.91
CA GLN A 10 -7.51 -7.77 -14.13
C GLN A 10 -8.76 -7.90 -13.25
N PHE A 11 -8.60 -7.69 -11.94
CA PHE A 11 -9.73 -7.59 -11.01
C PHE A 11 -10.80 -6.66 -11.59
N GLN A 12 -12.07 -7.10 -11.63
CA GLN A 12 -13.14 -6.32 -12.26
C GLN A 12 -13.62 -5.17 -11.37
N SER A 13 -13.28 -5.23 -10.08
CA SER A 13 -13.61 -4.22 -9.09
C SER A 13 -12.54 -4.11 -8.00
N PHE A 14 -12.47 -2.95 -7.35
CA PHE A 14 -11.59 -2.78 -6.19
C PHE A 14 -12.00 -3.68 -5.02
N SER A 15 -13.30 -4.00 -4.87
CA SER A 15 -13.79 -4.94 -3.85
C SER A 15 -13.26 -6.35 -4.03
N GLU A 16 -13.01 -6.80 -5.27
CA GLU A 16 -12.34 -8.09 -5.53
C GLU A 16 -10.83 -8.00 -5.28
N PHE A 17 -10.22 -6.84 -5.59
CA PHE A 17 -8.79 -6.62 -5.39
C PHE A 17 -8.40 -6.51 -3.92
N TYR A 18 -9.21 -5.86 -3.09
CA TYR A 18 -8.81 -5.47 -1.74
C TYR A 18 -8.52 -6.67 -0.81
N PRO A 19 -9.28 -7.79 -0.84
CA PRO A 19 -8.89 -8.99 -0.10
C PRO A 19 -7.55 -9.58 -0.56
N TYR A 20 -7.29 -9.62 -1.87
CA TYR A 20 -5.98 -10.03 -2.41
C TYR A 20 -4.87 -9.09 -1.93
N TYR A 21 -5.12 -7.78 -1.95
CA TYR A 21 -4.19 -6.77 -1.47
C TYR A 21 -3.84 -6.97 0.01
N LEU A 22 -4.83 -7.20 0.88
CA LEU A 22 -4.56 -7.47 2.30
C LEU A 22 -3.81 -8.78 2.54
N ALA A 23 -4.01 -9.78 1.69
CA ALA A 23 -3.26 -11.04 1.74
C ALA A 23 -1.77 -10.82 1.38
N GLU A 24 -1.48 -9.92 0.43
CA GLU A 24 -0.11 -9.49 0.11
C GLU A 24 0.56 -8.64 1.20
N HIS A 25 -0.14 -8.36 2.29
CA HIS A 25 0.34 -7.67 3.49
C HIS A 25 -0.03 -8.48 4.74
N ALA A 26 0.18 -9.79 4.74
CA ALA A 26 -0.11 -10.63 5.90
C ALA A 26 0.79 -10.28 7.09
N ASN A 27 2.03 -9.85 6.85
CA ASN A 27 2.99 -9.51 7.88
C ASN A 27 2.64 -8.18 8.58
N LEU A 28 2.57 -8.20 9.92
CA LEU A 28 2.27 -6.99 10.73
C LEU A 28 3.29 -5.86 10.53
N THR A 29 4.57 -6.19 10.38
CA THR A 29 5.62 -5.18 10.15
C THR A 29 5.50 -4.58 8.76
N CYS A 30 5.12 -5.37 7.75
CA CYS A 30 4.79 -4.85 6.41
C CYS A 30 3.67 -3.80 6.52
N ARG A 31 2.54 -4.13 7.17
CA ARG A 31 1.43 -3.18 7.39
C ARG A 31 1.86 -1.92 8.15
N LYS A 32 2.69 -2.07 9.19
CA LYS A 32 3.22 -0.91 9.96
C LYS A 32 4.06 0.02 9.09
N LEU A 33 4.91 -0.53 8.24
CA LEU A 33 5.75 0.26 7.34
C LEU A 33 4.90 1.04 6.33
N HIS A 34 3.88 0.41 5.75
CA HIS A 34 2.91 1.12 4.91
C HIS A 34 2.20 2.24 5.68
N PHE A 35 1.74 1.95 6.89
CA PHE A 35 1.06 2.93 7.74
C PHE A 35 1.94 4.14 8.08
N ILE A 36 3.22 3.91 8.41
CA ILE A 36 4.22 4.96 8.64
C ILE A 36 4.48 5.74 7.35
N GLY A 37 4.65 5.04 6.22
CA GLY A 37 4.83 5.65 4.90
C GLY A 37 3.69 6.60 4.53
N SER A 38 2.44 6.19 4.74
CA SER A 38 1.25 7.03 4.50
C SER A 38 1.26 8.30 5.36
N TRP A 39 1.62 8.20 6.64
CA TRP A 39 1.77 9.38 7.50
C TRP A 39 2.85 10.34 7.00
N LEU A 40 3.99 9.82 6.54
CA LEU A 40 5.06 10.65 5.98
C LEU A 40 4.63 11.35 4.69
N VAL A 41 3.88 10.67 3.82
CA VAL A 41 3.30 11.30 2.62
C VAL A 41 2.39 12.47 3.02
N LEU A 42 1.50 12.28 4.00
CA LEU A 42 0.66 13.36 4.51
C LEU A 42 1.49 14.50 5.12
N GLY A 43 2.55 14.19 5.87
CA GLY A 43 3.48 15.16 6.43
C GLY A 43 4.20 15.99 5.35
N VAL A 44 4.62 15.35 4.26
CA VAL A 44 5.23 16.03 3.10
C VAL A 44 4.23 16.97 2.42
N ILE A 45 3.00 16.52 2.19
CA ILE A 45 1.93 17.35 1.60
C ILE A 45 1.64 18.55 2.50
N ALA A 46 1.45 18.33 3.80
CA ALA A 46 1.21 19.41 4.76
C ALA A 46 2.38 20.41 4.79
N SER A 47 3.62 19.93 4.79
CA SER A 47 4.81 20.79 4.75
C SER A 47 4.90 21.60 3.46
N SER A 48 4.56 21.01 2.32
CA SER A 48 4.50 21.71 1.03
C SER A 48 3.50 22.85 1.05
N ILE A 49 2.32 22.63 1.63
CA ILE A 49 1.28 23.66 1.76
C ILE A 49 1.72 24.78 2.72
N VAL A 50 2.23 24.43 3.91
CA VAL A 50 2.64 25.40 4.94
C VAL A 50 3.80 26.29 4.46
N THR A 51 4.75 25.71 3.73
CA THR A 51 5.93 26.44 3.24
C THR A 51 5.72 27.08 1.87
N GLY A 52 4.65 26.74 1.15
CA GLY A 52 4.45 27.10 -0.26
C GLY A 52 5.42 26.41 -1.22
N ASN A 53 6.29 25.52 -0.74
CA ASN A 53 7.30 24.85 -1.55
C ASN A 53 6.74 23.56 -2.16
N LEU A 54 6.26 23.65 -3.39
CA LEU A 54 5.75 22.50 -4.15
C LEU A 54 6.84 21.47 -4.49
N ALA A 55 8.13 21.85 -4.45
CA ALA A 55 9.22 20.91 -4.72
C ALA A 55 9.31 19.79 -3.67
N LEU A 56 8.76 19.99 -2.47
CA LEU A 56 8.65 18.94 -1.46
C LEU A 56 7.81 17.74 -1.93
N LEU A 57 6.85 17.95 -2.85
CA LEU A 57 6.01 16.87 -3.36
C LEU A 57 6.82 15.80 -4.12
N TRP A 58 8.01 16.11 -4.62
CA TRP A 58 8.92 15.12 -5.21
C TRP A 58 9.40 14.06 -4.21
N LEU A 59 9.30 14.32 -2.90
CA LEU A 59 9.63 13.35 -1.86
C LEU A 59 8.54 12.28 -1.67
N ILE A 60 7.30 12.53 -2.10
CA ILE A 60 6.16 11.60 -1.94
C ILE A 60 6.48 10.19 -2.47
N PRO A 61 6.92 10.00 -3.74
CA PRO A 61 7.23 8.66 -4.23
C PRO A 61 8.38 8.02 -3.43
N VAL A 62 9.37 8.80 -2.99
CA VAL A 62 10.52 8.28 -2.23
C VAL A 62 10.07 7.76 -0.87
N VAL A 63 9.29 8.53 -0.11
CA VAL A 63 8.84 8.13 1.23
C VAL A 63 7.72 7.09 1.18
N GLY A 64 6.80 7.20 0.22
CA GLY A 64 5.72 6.22 0.03
C GLY A 64 6.27 4.85 -0.36
N TYR A 65 7.00 4.79 -1.49
CA TYR A 65 7.53 3.51 -1.98
C TYR A 65 8.68 2.99 -1.13
N GLY A 66 9.53 3.85 -0.57
CA GLY A 66 10.66 3.42 0.26
C GLY A 66 10.22 2.55 1.44
N PHE A 67 9.24 3.02 2.22
CA PHE A 67 8.73 2.26 3.36
C PHE A 67 7.94 1.01 2.91
N ALA A 68 7.09 1.16 1.90
CA ALA A 68 6.30 0.05 1.36
C ALA A 68 7.20 -1.11 0.85
N TRP A 69 8.23 -0.78 0.07
CA TRP A 69 9.16 -1.77 -0.48
C TRP A 69 10.00 -2.44 0.59
N VAL A 70 10.38 -1.73 1.66
CA VAL A 70 11.03 -2.38 2.80
C VAL A 70 10.10 -3.44 3.42
N GLY A 71 8.81 -3.14 3.56
CA GLY A 71 7.79 -4.09 3.99
C GLY A 71 7.73 -5.33 3.10
N HIS A 72 7.52 -5.11 1.81
CA HIS A 72 7.36 -6.20 0.84
C HIS A 72 8.63 -7.04 0.67
N PHE A 73 9.81 -6.45 0.51
CA PHE A 73 11.00 -7.23 0.16
C PHE A 73 11.66 -7.90 1.37
N PHE A 74 11.62 -7.30 2.55
CA PHE A 74 12.31 -7.85 3.73
C PHE A 74 11.39 -8.66 4.65
N TYR A 75 10.11 -8.28 4.77
CA TYR A 75 9.19 -8.93 5.71
C TYR A 75 8.22 -9.88 5.02
N GLU A 76 7.56 -9.45 3.97
CA GLU A 76 6.60 -10.30 3.23
C GLU A 76 7.32 -11.24 2.25
N LYS A 77 8.46 -10.80 1.70
CA LYS A 77 9.24 -11.48 0.67
C LYS A 77 8.46 -11.74 -0.63
N ASN A 78 7.55 -10.82 -0.98
CA ASN A 78 6.80 -10.83 -2.23
C ASN A 78 7.17 -9.63 -3.12
N LYS A 79 6.65 -9.63 -4.34
CA LYS A 79 6.73 -8.47 -5.25
C LYS A 79 5.47 -7.63 -5.07
N PRO A 80 5.58 -6.31 -4.82
CA PRO A 80 4.44 -5.43 -4.69
C PRO A 80 3.40 -5.60 -5.80
N ALA A 81 2.12 -5.68 -5.43
CA ALA A 81 1.01 -5.74 -6.36
C ALA A 81 0.96 -4.52 -7.31
N THR A 82 1.59 -3.41 -6.92
CA THR A 82 1.71 -2.16 -7.71
C THR A 82 2.28 -2.40 -9.11
N PHE A 83 3.15 -3.41 -9.29
CA PHE A 83 3.69 -3.74 -10.61
C PHE A 83 2.66 -4.30 -11.59
N ARG A 84 1.55 -4.87 -11.07
CA ARG A 84 0.47 -5.45 -11.87
C ARG A 84 -0.78 -4.57 -11.88
N HIS A 85 -1.08 -3.95 -10.74
CA HIS A 85 -2.30 -3.15 -10.52
C HIS A 85 -1.94 -1.82 -9.83
N PRO A 86 -1.28 -0.87 -10.52
CA PRO A 86 -0.70 0.32 -9.89
C PRO A 86 -1.77 1.20 -9.21
N LEU A 87 -2.88 1.48 -9.91
CA LEU A 87 -3.94 2.34 -9.38
C LEU A 87 -4.68 1.69 -8.21
N TYR A 88 -4.98 0.39 -8.31
CA TYR A 88 -5.64 -0.33 -7.23
C TYR A 88 -4.74 -0.51 -6.01
N SER A 89 -3.43 -0.70 -6.22
CA SER A 89 -2.47 -0.79 -5.10
C SER A 89 -2.35 0.54 -4.38
N LEU A 90 -2.26 1.66 -5.11
CA LEU A 90 -2.28 2.99 -4.51
C LEU A 90 -3.57 3.24 -3.72
N LEU A 91 -4.74 2.87 -4.26
CA LEU A 91 -6.00 2.96 -3.53
C LEU A 91 -6.00 2.03 -2.31
N GLY A 92 -5.43 0.83 -2.45
CA GLY A 92 -5.26 -0.17 -1.40
C GLY A 92 -4.47 0.37 -0.21
N ASP A 93 -3.39 1.12 -0.44
CA ASP A 93 -2.61 1.78 0.61
C ASP A 93 -3.49 2.69 1.46
N TRP A 94 -4.28 3.56 0.84
CA TRP A 94 -5.13 4.50 1.54
C TRP A 94 -6.33 3.84 2.22
N VAL A 95 -6.92 2.81 1.60
CA VAL A 95 -8.02 2.06 2.21
C VAL A 95 -7.53 1.24 3.40
N MET A 96 -6.36 0.60 3.29
CA MET A 96 -5.72 -0.09 4.42
C MET A 96 -5.35 0.88 5.53
N PHE A 97 -4.79 2.04 5.20
CA PHE A 97 -4.49 3.10 6.17
C PHE A 97 -5.74 3.53 6.94
N LYS A 98 -6.83 3.84 6.24
CA LYS A 98 -8.13 4.16 6.85
C LYS A 98 -8.66 3.01 7.70
N ASP A 99 -8.62 1.78 7.18
CA ASP A 99 -9.12 0.60 7.88
C ASP A 99 -8.32 0.29 9.15
N ILE A 100 -7.03 0.60 9.19
CA ILE A 100 -6.20 0.58 10.41
C ILE A 100 -6.70 1.64 11.41
N LEU A 101 -6.92 2.88 10.97
CA LEU A 101 -7.39 3.97 11.84
C LEU A 101 -8.74 3.68 12.51
N ILE A 102 -9.66 3.04 11.78
CA ILE A 102 -10.98 2.67 12.30
C ILE A 102 -11.02 1.27 12.93
N GLY A 103 -9.87 0.61 13.08
CA GLY A 103 -9.73 -0.67 13.77
C GLY A 103 -10.24 -1.91 13.01
N LYS A 104 -10.51 -1.81 11.71
CA LYS A 104 -10.88 -2.96 10.85
C LYS A 104 -9.68 -3.85 10.50
N VAL A 105 -8.48 -3.27 10.41
CA VAL A 105 -7.22 -3.99 10.18
C VAL A 105 -6.31 -3.82 11.39
N SER A 106 -5.84 -4.92 11.94
CA SER A 106 -4.94 -4.91 13.11
C SER A 106 -3.47 -4.70 12.72
N LEU A 107 -2.78 -3.92 13.55
CA LEU A 107 -1.31 -3.81 13.60
C LEU A 107 -0.69 -4.55 14.81
N ARG A 108 -1.52 -5.30 15.54
CA ARG A 108 -1.15 -6.08 16.73
C ARG A 108 -1.40 -7.58 16.46
N ALA A 109 -0.54 -8.40 17.05
CA ALA A 109 -0.71 -9.85 17.07
C ALA A 109 -1.85 -10.26 18.01
#